data_AF-A0A417JD60-F1
#
_entry.id   AF-A0A417JD60-F1
#
_cell.length_a   1.000
_cell.length_b   1.000
_cell.length_c   1.000
_cell.angle_alpha   90.00
_cell.angle_beta   90.00
_cell.angle_gamma   90.00
#
_symmetry.space_group_name_H-M   'P 1'
#
loop_
_entity.id
_entity.type
_entity.pdbx_description
1 polymer ?
#
loop_
_entity_poly.entity_id
_entity_poly.type
_entity_poly.pdbx_seq_one_letter_code
_entity_poly.pdbx_strand_id
1 'polypeptide(L)'
;MNLKTDYKNDIFSGKRKYHMTNNDDGTISLDDVTTYVQEGDILSADDVNATNKAVNELRTGSDSFQEEITEKVKAVSETADALTGEALLTFKSSGWSDTAPYTQKVTFAGIKEKDIPVYGLRLTGTLSNVTVEAQKLAWGYVDRIASGNGDVTAYCYSKKPMTDITVSAKGVKHG
;
A
#
# COMPACT_ATOMS: atom_id res chain seq x y z
N MET A 1 20.55 -11.51 4.76
CA MET A 1 21.60 -12.55 4.91
C MET A 1 20.97 -13.72 5.65
N ASN A 2 21.15 -14.96 5.17
CA ASN A 2 20.62 -16.15 5.86
C ASN A 2 21.64 -16.68 6.86
N LEU A 3 21.15 -17.09 8.02
CA LEU A 3 21.96 -17.84 8.98
C LEU A 3 22.29 -19.22 8.41
N LYS A 4 23.50 -19.70 8.71
CA LYS A 4 23.97 -21.03 8.30
C LYS A 4 23.15 -22.13 8.99
N THR A 5 22.83 -23.23 8.31
CA THR A 5 21.95 -24.30 8.83
C THR A 5 22.54 -25.70 8.71
N ASP A 6 23.84 -25.80 8.54
CA ASP A 6 24.60 -27.05 8.35
C ASP A 6 25.79 -27.14 9.33
N TYR A 7 25.64 -26.59 10.54
CA TYR A 7 26.56 -26.86 11.63
C TYR A 7 26.60 -28.37 11.88
N LYS A 8 27.77 -28.87 12.28
CA LYS A 8 27.98 -30.27 12.65
C LYS A 8 28.57 -30.30 14.05
N ASN A 9 28.17 -31.29 14.84
CA ASN A 9 28.80 -31.54 16.13
C ASN A 9 30.29 -31.84 15.92
N ASP A 10 31.09 -31.60 16.96
CA ASP A 10 32.50 -31.99 16.94
C ASP A 10 32.62 -33.49 16.64
N ILE A 11 33.41 -33.81 15.62
CA ILE A 11 33.80 -35.18 15.27
C ILE A 11 35.28 -35.33 15.65
N PHE A 12 35.51 -35.95 16.79
CA PHE A 12 36.85 -36.39 17.17
C PHE A 12 37.26 -37.62 16.35
N SER A 13 38.44 -37.57 15.73
CA SER A 13 39.06 -38.74 15.10
C SER A 13 40.17 -39.30 15.99
N GLY A 14 40.09 -40.59 16.31
CA GLY A 14 40.98 -41.28 17.24
C GLY A 14 40.20 -42.10 18.27
N LYS A 15 40.88 -42.95 19.04
CA LYS A 15 40.25 -43.69 20.15
C LYS A 15 40.05 -42.73 21.32
N ARG A 16 38.82 -42.62 21.85
CA ARG A 16 38.59 -42.00 23.17
C ARG A 16 39.46 -42.74 24.20
N LYS A 17 40.25 -42.01 24.98
CA LYS A 17 41.12 -42.58 26.02
C LYS A 17 40.36 -42.55 27.34
N TYR A 18 40.29 -43.70 28.00
CA TYR A 18 39.65 -43.85 29.31
C TYR A 18 40.70 -44.34 30.31
N HIS A 19 40.52 -44.02 31.60
CA HIS A 19 41.26 -44.69 32.65
C HIS A 19 40.58 -46.05 32.90
N MET A 20 41.32 -47.13 32.68
CA MET A 20 40.81 -48.48 32.81
C MET A 20 41.28 -49.09 34.13
N THR A 21 40.33 -49.58 34.91
CA THR A 21 40.60 -50.40 36.10
C THR A 21 40.22 -51.84 35.79
N ASN A 22 41.12 -52.78 36.05
CA ASN A 22 40.82 -54.22 35.96
C ASN A 22 40.37 -54.70 37.33
N ASN A 23 39.18 -55.30 37.41
CA ASN A 23 38.60 -55.79 38.64
C ASN A 23 38.99 -57.26 38.88
N ASP A 24 39.01 -57.68 40.15
CA ASP A 24 39.43 -59.04 40.54
C ASP A 24 38.48 -60.15 40.07
N ASP A 25 37.25 -59.79 39.69
CA ASP A 25 36.25 -60.71 39.12
C ASP A 25 36.40 -60.91 37.60
N GLY A 26 37.43 -60.32 37.00
CA GLY A 26 37.72 -60.39 35.56
C GLY A 26 36.97 -59.38 34.70
N THR A 27 36.17 -58.49 35.30
CA THR A 27 35.53 -57.37 34.59
C THR A 27 36.47 -56.15 34.51
N ILE A 28 36.15 -55.19 33.63
CA ILE A 28 36.85 -53.90 33.56
C ILE A 28 35.88 -52.75 33.86
N SER A 29 36.35 -51.77 34.63
CA SER A 29 35.62 -50.53 34.90
C SER A 29 36.26 -49.38 34.10
N LEU A 30 35.41 -48.57 33.48
CA LEU A 30 35.77 -47.32 32.82
C LEU A 30 35.05 -46.19 33.57
N ASP A 31 35.75 -45.48 34.45
CA ASP A 31 35.12 -44.46 35.28
C ASP A 31 35.08 -43.10 34.57
N ASP A 32 33.89 -42.61 34.31
CA ASP A 32 33.68 -41.19 33.99
C ASP A 32 33.59 -40.40 35.30
N VAL A 33 34.74 -39.89 35.76
CA VAL A 33 34.88 -39.13 37.00
C VAL A 33 34.65 -37.62 36.83
N THR A 34 34.00 -37.20 35.74
CA THR A 34 33.80 -35.78 35.44
C THR A 34 32.81 -35.16 36.42
N THR A 35 33.29 -34.26 37.29
CA THR A 35 32.43 -33.49 38.19
C THR A 35 31.80 -32.34 37.40
N TYR A 36 30.55 -32.52 36.98
CA TYR A 36 29.80 -31.48 36.27
C TYR A 36 29.28 -30.43 37.25
N VAL A 37 29.66 -29.17 37.04
CA VAL A 37 29.25 -28.03 37.89
C VAL A 37 27.93 -27.39 37.40
N GLN A 38 27.47 -27.79 36.22
CA GLN A 38 26.24 -27.29 35.58
C GLN A 38 25.32 -28.45 35.20
N GLU A 39 24.04 -28.33 35.57
CA GLU A 39 22.95 -29.18 35.07
C GLU A 39 22.29 -28.51 33.85
N GLY A 40 22.01 -29.27 32.79
CA GLY A 40 21.30 -28.82 31.59
C GLY A 40 21.61 -29.65 30.34
N ASP A 41 20.81 -29.46 29.28
CA ASP A 41 21.01 -30.10 27.97
C ASP A 41 22.11 -29.41 27.16
N ILE A 42 22.79 -30.19 26.30
CA ILE A 42 23.81 -29.65 25.38
C ILE A 42 23.10 -28.96 24.21
N LEU A 43 23.48 -27.71 23.90
CA LEU A 43 23.09 -27.08 22.64
C LEU A 43 23.88 -27.71 21.49
N SER A 44 23.26 -28.65 20.79
CA SER A 44 23.87 -29.38 19.69
C SER A 44 23.84 -28.59 18.38
N ALA A 45 24.59 -29.07 17.38
CA ALA A 45 24.52 -28.54 16.03
C ALA A 45 23.11 -28.64 15.42
N ASP A 46 22.34 -29.68 15.77
CA ASP A 46 20.97 -29.85 15.29
C ASP A 46 20.05 -28.77 15.85
N ASP A 47 20.21 -28.40 17.13
CA ASP A 47 19.44 -27.32 17.77
C ASP A 47 19.75 -25.96 17.14
N VAL A 48 21.03 -25.70 16.85
CA VAL A 48 21.47 -24.47 16.17
C VAL A 48 20.91 -24.42 14.75
N ASN A 49 20.97 -25.53 14.01
CA ASN A 49 20.45 -25.61 12.65
C ASN A 49 18.93 -25.40 12.62
N ALA A 50 18.19 -26.01 13.55
CA ALA A 50 16.75 -25.85 13.68
C ALA A 50 16.38 -24.40 14.01
N THR A 51 17.08 -23.79 14.97
CA THR A 51 16.89 -22.39 15.35
C THR A 51 17.16 -21.45 14.17
N ASN A 52 18.28 -21.64 13.47
CA ASN A 52 18.65 -20.80 12.34
C ASN A 52 17.66 -20.95 11.17
N LYS A 53 17.14 -22.16 10.94
CA LYS A 53 16.08 -22.38 9.95
C LYS A 53 14.81 -21.61 10.32
N ALA A 54 14.35 -21.72 11.56
CA ALA A 54 13.18 -20.99 12.03
C ALA A 54 13.37 -19.46 11.93
N VAL A 55 14.55 -18.95 12.29
CA VAL A 55 14.88 -17.53 12.16
C VAL A 55 14.91 -17.08 10.70
N ASN A 56 15.48 -17.88 9.79
CA ASN A 56 15.48 -17.58 8.36
C ASN A 56 14.06 -17.56 7.76
N GLU A 57 13.19 -18.48 8.20
CA GLU A 57 11.78 -18.53 7.80
C GLU A 57 11.02 -17.30 8.30
N LEU A 58 11.17 -16.94 9.59
CA LEU A 58 10.58 -15.73 10.17
C LEU A 58 11.04 -14.46 9.46
N ARG A 59 12.33 -14.37 9.13
CA ARG A 59 12.90 -13.24 8.38
C ARG A 59 12.28 -13.14 7.00
N THR A 60 12.19 -14.26 6.27
CA THR A 60 11.57 -14.31 4.94
C THR A 60 10.10 -13.91 4.99
N GLY A 61 9.35 -14.41 5.98
CA GLY A 61 7.98 -13.99 6.22
C GLY A 61 7.86 -12.49 6.50
N SER A 62 8.76 -11.95 7.33
CA SER A 62 8.80 -10.52 7.65
C SER A 62 9.09 -9.65 6.43
N ASP A 63 10.05 -10.05 5.59
CA ASP A 63 10.37 -9.34 4.34
C ASP A 63 9.13 -9.31 3.41
N SER A 64 8.47 -10.47 3.22
CA SER A 64 7.26 -10.55 2.38
C SER A 64 6.09 -9.72 2.92
N PHE A 65 5.90 -9.70 4.25
CA PHE A 65 4.88 -8.88 4.89
C PHE A 65 5.18 -7.38 4.75
N GLN A 66 6.44 -6.98 4.86
CA GLN A 66 6.85 -5.58 4.65
C GLN A 66 6.60 -5.13 3.22
N GLU A 67 6.89 -5.97 2.23
CA GLU A 67 6.58 -5.69 0.82
C GLU A 67 5.06 -5.51 0.62
N GLU A 68 4.24 -6.45 1.11
CA GLU A 68 2.78 -6.37 0.99
C GLU A 68 2.21 -5.12 1.68
N ILE A 69 2.65 -4.81 2.90
CA ILE A 69 2.20 -3.63 3.64
C ILE A 69 2.63 -2.34 2.93
N THR A 70 3.86 -2.30 2.40
CA THR A 70 4.35 -1.12 1.68
C THR A 70 3.49 -0.84 0.45
N GLU A 71 3.14 -1.88 -0.33
CA GLU A 71 2.25 -1.74 -1.48
C GLU A 71 0.84 -1.27 -1.07
N LYS A 72 0.27 -1.86 -0.02
CA LYS A 72 -1.06 -1.47 0.47
C LYS A 72 -1.08 -0.05 1.01
N VAL A 73 -0.08 0.36 1.79
CA VAL A 73 0.05 1.73 2.31
C VAL A 73 0.18 2.71 1.15
N LYS A 74 0.98 2.40 0.14
CA LYS A 74 1.09 3.23 -1.07
C LYS A 74 -0.28 3.40 -1.75
N ALA A 75 -1.02 2.31 -1.96
CA ALA A 75 -2.35 2.38 -2.57
C ALA A 75 -3.35 3.22 -1.75
N VAL A 76 -3.30 3.11 -0.42
CA VAL A 76 -4.13 3.91 0.49
C VAL A 76 -3.73 5.39 0.42
N SER A 77 -2.43 5.71 0.45
CA SER A 77 -1.94 7.08 0.34
C SER A 77 -2.36 7.72 -0.98
N GLU A 78 -2.20 7.01 -2.10
CA GLU A 78 -2.65 7.49 -3.42
C GLU A 78 -4.18 7.74 -3.45
N THR A 79 -4.96 6.89 -2.78
CA THR A 79 -6.42 7.10 -2.65
C THR A 79 -6.73 8.32 -1.79
N ALA A 80 -6.01 8.51 -0.68
CA ALA A 80 -6.17 9.67 0.19
C ALA A 80 -5.81 10.98 -0.53
N ASP A 81 -4.74 10.97 -1.33
CA ASP A 81 -4.33 12.11 -2.16
C ASP A 81 -5.41 12.45 -3.20
N ALA A 82 -6.02 11.45 -3.84
CA ALA A 82 -7.13 11.66 -4.78
C ALA A 82 -8.40 12.26 -4.12
N LEU A 83 -8.65 11.95 -2.85
CA LEU A 83 -9.81 12.48 -2.11
C LEU A 83 -9.56 13.89 -1.57
N THR A 84 -8.34 14.15 -1.10
CA THR A 84 -7.95 15.44 -0.51
C THR A 84 -7.60 16.46 -1.57
N GLY A 85 -7.04 16.03 -2.70
CA GLY A 85 -6.72 16.84 -3.87
C GLY A 85 -7.92 17.56 -4.46
N GLU A 86 -7.66 18.61 -5.24
CA GLU A 86 -8.67 19.42 -5.91
C GLU A 86 -8.20 19.75 -7.33
N ALA A 87 -8.97 19.34 -8.32
CA ALA A 87 -8.84 19.83 -9.69
C ALA A 87 -9.94 20.85 -9.96
N LEU A 88 -9.55 22.05 -10.40
CA LEU A 88 -10.51 23.09 -10.78
C LEU A 88 -10.81 22.98 -12.28
N LEU A 89 -12.08 22.73 -12.60
CA LEU A 89 -12.57 22.73 -13.98
C LEU A 89 -13.47 23.93 -14.19
N THR A 90 -13.28 24.65 -15.28
CA THR A 90 -14.10 25.82 -15.62
C THR A 90 -14.84 25.58 -16.91
N PHE A 91 -16.16 25.58 -16.84
CA PHE A 91 -17.07 25.55 -17.97
C PHE A 91 -17.49 26.98 -18.33
N LYS A 92 -17.02 27.48 -19.47
CA LYS A 92 -17.27 28.86 -19.93
C LYS A 92 -18.68 29.03 -20.48
N SER A 93 -19.38 30.11 -20.18
CA SER A 93 -20.73 30.34 -20.74
C SER A 93 -20.75 30.31 -22.27
N SER A 94 -19.68 30.79 -22.91
CA SER A 94 -19.50 30.79 -24.36
C SER A 94 -19.18 29.42 -24.97
N GLY A 95 -18.79 28.43 -24.17
CA GLY A 95 -18.37 27.11 -24.66
C GLY A 95 -19.51 26.09 -24.79
N TRP A 96 -20.72 26.44 -24.37
CA TRP A 96 -21.89 25.56 -24.46
C TRP A 96 -22.47 25.55 -25.87
N SER A 97 -22.87 24.37 -26.35
CA SER A 97 -23.61 24.24 -27.62
C SER A 97 -24.89 25.07 -27.63
N ASP A 98 -25.46 25.28 -28.82
CA ASP A 98 -26.63 26.16 -29.01
C ASP A 98 -27.97 25.43 -28.97
N THR A 99 -27.96 24.10 -29.02
CA THR A 99 -29.16 23.26 -28.99
C THR A 99 -29.10 22.26 -27.83
N ALA A 100 -30.28 21.90 -27.32
CA ALA A 100 -30.42 20.90 -26.28
C ALA A 100 -30.17 19.47 -26.83
N PRO A 101 -29.53 18.56 -26.06
CA PRO A 101 -28.88 18.83 -24.78
C PRO A 101 -27.68 19.77 -24.96
N TYR A 102 -27.61 20.81 -24.13
CA TYR A 102 -26.52 21.76 -24.16
C TYR A 102 -25.29 21.06 -23.59
N THR A 103 -24.21 20.99 -24.35
CA THR A 103 -23.00 20.27 -23.95
C THR A 103 -21.79 21.18 -23.95
N GLN A 104 -20.86 20.90 -23.04
CA GLN A 104 -19.54 21.48 -23.08
C GLN A 104 -18.49 20.48 -22.63
N LYS A 105 -17.42 20.37 -23.41
CA LYS A 105 -16.26 19.53 -23.12
C LYS A 105 -15.12 20.38 -22.56
N VAL A 106 -14.50 19.92 -21.49
CA VAL A 106 -13.35 20.56 -20.83
C VAL A 106 -12.27 19.52 -20.56
N THR A 107 -11.02 19.89 -20.76
CA THR A 107 -9.86 19.03 -20.46
C THR A 107 -9.78 18.74 -18.97
N PHE A 108 -9.60 17.47 -18.63
CA PHE A 108 -9.27 17.02 -17.29
C PHE A 108 -8.17 15.97 -17.40
N ALA A 109 -6.92 16.41 -17.32
CA ALA A 109 -5.76 15.54 -17.55
C ALA A 109 -5.77 14.32 -16.62
N GLY A 110 -5.48 13.16 -17.20
CA GLY A 110 -5.37 11.88 -16.47
C GLY A 110 -6.68 11.13 -16.27
N ILE A 111 -7.85 11.77 -16.36
CA ILE A 111 -9.14 11.11 -16.14
C ILE A 111 -9.39 9.99 -17.17
N LYS A 112 -10.05 8.93 -16.73
CA LYS A 112 -10.49 7.78 -17.53
C LYS A 112 -12.00 7.75 -17.65
N GLU A 113 -12.48 7.11 -18.71
CA GLU A 113 -13.92 7.00 -19.00
C GLU A 113 -14.75 6.37 -17.88
N LYS A 114 -14.14 5.49 -17.07
CA LYS A 114 -14.78 4.83 -15.92
C LYS A 114 -14.71 5.61 -14.62
N ASP A 115 -13.95 6.70 -14.57
CA ASP A 115 -13.84 7.50 -13.35
C ASP A 115 -15.14 8.25 -13.09
N ILE A 116 -15.52 8.37 -11.82
CA ILE A 116 -16.74 9.04 -11.38
C ILE A 116 -16.37 10.09 -10.32
N PRO A 117 -15.81 11.25 -10.73
CA PRO A 117 -15.48 12.31 -9.79
C PRO A 117 -16.72 12.83 -9.06
N VAL A 118 -16.49 13.33 -7.86
CA VAL A 118 -17.45 14.19 -7.17
C VAL A 118 -17.17 15.63 -7.58
N TYR A 119 -18.20 16.29 -8.11
CA TYR A 119 -18.13 17.69 -8.49
C TYR A 119 -18.90 18.57 -7.50
N GLY A 120 -18.25 19.63 -7.04
CA GLY A 120 -18.89 20.66 -6.23
C GLY A 120 -18.66 22.05 -6.84
N LEU A 121 -19.69 22.89 -6.84
CA LEU A 121 -19.56 24.29 -7.25
C LEU A 121 -18.47 24.97 -6.42
N ARG A 122 -17.46 25.52 -7.10
CA ARG A 122 -16.40 26.33 -6.50
C ARG A 122 -16.61 27.78 -6.89
N LEU A 123 -17.09 28.58 -5.94
CA LEU A 123 -17.21 30.02 -6.12
C LEU A 123 -15.80 30.64 -6.21
N THR A 124 -15.53 31.33 -7.30
CA THR A 124 -14.24 31.99 -7.57
C THR A 124 -14.46 33.39 -8.14
N GLY A 125 -13.46 34.27 -8.04
CA GLY A 125 -13.52 35.66 -8.52
C GLY A 125 -14.11 36.64 -7.49
N THR A 126 -14.55 37.81 -7.98
CA THR A 126 -15.16 38.85 -7.12
C THR A 126 -16.57 38.43 -6.71
N LEU A 127 -16.75 38.15 -5.42
CA LEU A 127 -18.00 37.67 -4.87
C LEU A 127 -18.90 38.82 -4.43
N SER A 128 -20.14 38.79 -4.90
CA SER A 128 -21.26 39.63 -4.51
C SER A 128 -22.49 38.73 -4.46
N ASN A 129 -23.58 39.15 -3.79
CA ASN A 129 -24.80 38.34 -3.77
C ASN A 129 -25.29 38.01 -5.19
N VAL A 130 -25.23 38.99 -6.09
CA VAL A 130 -25.63 38.82 -7.50
C VAL A 130 -24.75 37.80 -8.23
N THR A 131 -23.42 37.88 -8.08
CA THR A 131 -22.50 36.96 -8.78
C THR A 131 -22.58 35.54 -8.21
N VAL A 132 -22.78 35.38 -6.90
CA VAL A 132 -22.95 34.07 -6.26
C VAL A 132 -24.25 33.39 -6.71
N GLU A 133 -25.37 34.11 -6.72
CA GLU A 133 -26.65 33.52 -7.14
C GLU A 133 -26.66 33.17 -8.64
N ALA A 134 -26.02 33.96 -9.49
CA ALA A 134 -25.84 33.62 -10.90
C ALA A 134 -25.04 32.32 -11.10
N GLN A 135 -23.95 32.14 -10.34
CA GLN A 135 -23.13 30.92 -10.40
C GLN A 135 -23.86 29.69 -9.84
N LYS A 136 -24.61 29.83 -8.73
CA LYS A 136 -25.45 28.75 -8.19
C LYS A 136 -26.54 28.34 -9.17
N LEU A 137 -27.20 29.31 -9.80
CA LEU A 137 -28.23 29.05 -10.80
C LEU A 137 -27.67 28.33 -12.02
N ALA A 138 -26.51 28.78 -12.53
CA ALA A 138 -25.83 28.13 -13.65
C ALA A 138 -25.42 26.68 -13.30
N TRP A 139 -24.90 26.44 -12.09
CA TRP A 139 -24.60 25.09 -11.61
C TRP A 139 -25.84 24.21 -11.51
N GLY A 140 -26.96 24.76 -11.07
CA GLY A 140 -28.25 24.06 -11.00
C GLY A 140 -28.83 23.64 -12.37
N TYR A 141 -28.25 24.09 -13.48
CA TYR A 141 -28.62 23.63 -14.82
C TYR A 141 -27.83 22.40 -15.29
N VAL A 142 -26.71 22.06 -14.65
CA VAL A 142 -25.88 20.91 -15.02
C VAL A 142 -26.50 19.64 -14.47
N ASP A 143 -26.95 18.76 -15.37
CA ASP A 143 -27.62 17.51 -15.02
C ASP A 143 -26.65 16.33 -14.91
N ARG A 144 -25.59 16.35 -15.72
CA ARG A 144 -24.60 15.26 -15.79
C ARG A 144 -23.25 15.79 -16.24
N ILE A 145 -22.18 15.21 -15.70
CA ILE A 145 -20.83 15.33 -16.25
C ILE A 145 -20.33 13.91 -16.52
N ALA A 146 -20.00 13.62 -17.78
CA ALA A 146 -19.48 12.32 -18.20
C ALA A 146 -17.97 12.38 -18.37
N SER A 147 -17.26 11.41 -17.78
CA SER A 147 -15.81 11.25 -17.94
C SER A 147 -15.48 10.65 -19.31
N GLY A 148 -14.48 11.21 -19.97
CA GLY A 148 -13.80 10.65 -21.13
C GLY A 148 -12.38 10.23 -20.79
N ASN A 149 -11.51 10.12 -21.80
CA ASN A 149 -10.09 9.84 -21.60
C ASN A 149 -9.27 11.13 -21.72
N GLY A 150 -9.07 11.83 -20.60
CA GLY A 150 -8.40 13.12 -20.53
C GLY A 150 -9.33 14.34 -20.63
N ASP A 151 -10.64 14.13 -20.73
CA ASP A 151 -11.64 15.19 -20.77
C ASP A 151 -12.91 14.80 -20.01
N VAL A 152 -13.74 15.78 -19.72
CA VAL A 152 -15.10 15.60 -19.22
C VAL A 152 -16.07 16.38 -20.09
N THR A 153 -17.27 15.87 -20.26
CA THR A 153 -18.36 16.55 -20.97
C THR A 153 -19.52 16.79 -20.02
N ALA A 154 -19.85 18.06 -19.77
CA ALA A 154 -21.03 18.44 -19.02
C ALA A 154 -22.25 18.54 -19.95
N TYR A 155 -23.42 18.18 -19.42
CA TYR A 155 -24.70 18.14 -20.11
C TYR A 155 -25.74 18.92 -19.29
N CYS A 156 -26.45 19.82 -19.97
CA CYS A 156 -27.66 20.48 -19.47
C CYS A 156 -28.80 20.17 -20.43
N TYR A 157 -29.81 19.43 -20.00
CA TYR A 157 -30.93 19.03 -20.84
C TYR A 157 -32.00 20.13 -20.95
N SER A 158 -32.12 20.98 -19.92
CA SER A 158 -33.23 21.93 -19.82
C SER A 158 -32.85 23.37 -20.20
N LYS A 159 -31.74 23.89 -19.67
CA LYS A 159 -31.36 25.31 -19.83
C LYS A 159 -29.87 25.45 -20.12
N LYS A 160 -29.52 26.40 -20.98
CA LYS A 160 -28.13 26.77 -21.29
C LYS A 160 -27.57 27.67 -20.18
N PRO A 161 -26.42 27.35 -19.57
CA PRO A 161 -25.75 28.26 -18.64
C PRO A 161 -25.25 29.53 -19.34
N MET A 162 -25.57 30.70 -18.78
CA MET A 162 -25.14 32.02 -19.28
C MET A 162 -24.03 32.65 -18.42
N THR A 163 -23.59 31.94 -17.38
CA THR A 163 -22.52 32.35 -16.47
C THR A 163 -21.48 31.24 -16.42
N ASP A 164 -20.21 31.62 -16.32
CA ASP A 164 -19.11 30.67 -16.15
C ASP A 164 -19.31 29.85 -14.87
N ILE A 165 -19.10 28.54 -14.98
CA ILE A 165 -19.20 27.59 -13.86
C ILE A 165 -17.80 27.08 -13.57
N THR A 166 -17.31 27.27 -12.34
CA THR A 166 -16.10 26.60 -11.87
C THR A 166 -16.48 25.53 -10.86
N VAL A 167 -15.97 24.31 -11.03
CA VAL A 167 -16.20 23.21 -10.10
C VAL A 167 -14.88 22.68 -9.56
N SER A 168 -14.94 22.25 -8.31
CA SER A 168 -13.96 21.37 -7.70
C SER A 168 -14.30 19.93 -8.10
N ALA A 169 -13.39 19.25 -8.77
CA ALA A 169 -13.47 17.82 -9.03
C ALA A 169 -12.56 17.09 -8.04
N LYS A 170 -13.11 16.09 -7.35
CA LYS A 170 -12.44 15.29 -6.33
C LYS A 170 -12.69 13.80 -6.54
N GLY A 171 -11.86 12.95 -5.93
CA GLY A 171 -12.05 11.51 -5.90
C GLY A 171 -11.59 10.80 -7.17
N VAL A 172 -10.69 11.42 -7.94
CA VAL A 172 -10.02 10.78 -9.07
C VAL A 172 -8.53 10.85 -8.88
N LYS A 173 -7.87 9.71 -9.11
CA LYS A 173 -6.42 9.62 -9.12
C LYS A 173 -5.90 10.42 -10.32
N HIS A 174 -5.20 11.52 -10.05
CA HIS A 174 -4.42 12.20 -11.08
C HIS A 174 -3.33 11.24 -11.55
N GLY A 175 -3.28 11.00 -12.87
CA GLY A 175 -2.33 10.07 -13.48
C GLY A 175 -0.88 10.46 -13.27
#